data_AF-A0A812W3Q7-F1
#
_entry.id   AF-A0A812W3Q7-F1
#
_cell.length_a   1.000
_cell.length_b   1.000
_cell.length_c   1.000
_cell.angle_alpha   90.00
_cell.angle_beta   90.00
_cell.angle_gamma   90.00
#
_symmetry.space_group_name_H-M   'P 1'
#
loop_
_entity.id
_entity.type
_entity.pdbx_description
1 polymer ?
#
loop_
_entity_poly.entity_id
_entity_poly.type
_entity_poly.pdbx_seq_one_letter_code
_entity_poly.pdbx_strand_id
1 'polypeptide(L)'
;MLPAFSTARVTRCPMTVHSRFLFTGSLGKPLMDDRSSCDARASQPRGMEVAIDERSPSTQSEGSKKTGHSSFLLQVCLLVAVVVFGCANNIAKQIAAQPLKRYTYMLGLSTAVAYVPLYWFILTLLLLVGVVPKSQFRFVWQRGAESNAVASATPAVALLFVSALGDSLGDTIGAICTPHVSGPLHSLLSNCTPIFIAVLSMCLLQERYSLMQSLALLGVFMAVVTGLLPALEGLSATTDPVFAVILGGSCIFNAVAFVLKELVFKRYKKQQDESTSGLNIFVMNAHLALFQLPLTILLIPLNVLLKQTHGEGIGAYTREALDCVFSGRAESCGEDSNHGELAGRCVGIYVIFNVLWNMAVLLSVKHSGALATFIALKAIFPVSTVLFAYVDWPLLGPTELSGLVWLSILLLLPSIAAYQYATQLQVQRALLHPSMGLCCWPLNQRSRAARGPLLGAPDELAVAG
;
A
#
# COMPACT_ATOMS: atom_id res chain seq x y z
N MET A 1 -1.29 33.93 45.22
CA MET A 1 -1.29 32.86 46.24
C MET A 1 -0.35 31.76 45.75
N LEU A 2 0.81 31.69 46.40
CA LEU A 2 1.84 30.62 46.34
C LEU A 2 1.46 29.52 47.37
N PRO A 3 1.99 28.28 47.26
CA PRO A 3 3.38 27.92 47.65
C PRO A 3 4.08 27.04 46.57
N ALA A 4 5.40 27.02 46.31
CA ALA A 4 6.66 27.05 47.08
C ALA A 4 7.19 25.67 47.57
N PHE A 5 8.21 25.19 46.84
CA PHE A 5 9.41 24.35 47.19
C PHE A 5 9.29 22.88 47.68
N SER A 6 10.02 21.96 47.04
CA SER A 6 11.33 21.47 47.55
C SER A 6 12.05 20.51 46.57
N THR A 7 13.36 20.47 46.72
CA THR A 7 14.45 19.93 45.90
C THR A 7 14.73 18.43 46.07
N ALA A 8 15.21 17.78 45.00
CA ALA A 8 16.21 16.71 45.11
C ALA A 8 17.25 16.83 43.98
N ARG A 9 18.51 16.94 44.39
CA ARG A 9 19.77 16.97 43.62
C ARG A 9 20.40 15.57 43.69
N VAL A 10 21.49 15.34 42.92
CA VAL A 10 22.45 14.19 42.89
C VAL A 10 22.28 13.39 41.58
N THR A 11 23.27 13.22 40.68
CA THR A 11 24.70 13.58 40.63
C THR A 11 25.15 13.56 39.16
N ARG A 12 26.03 14.50 38.80
CA ARG A 12 26.90 14.42 37.62
C ARG A 12 28.00 13.38 37.86
N CYS A 13 28.48 12.75 36.78
CA CYS A 13 29.92 12.59 36.52
C CYS A 13 30.18 12.41 35.00
N PRO A 14 31.40 12.72 34.52
CA PRO A 14 31.60 13.46 33.27
C PRO A 14 32.56 12.78 32.27
N MET A 15 32.74 13.45 31.12
CA MET A 15 33.86 13.35 30.16
C MET A 15 33.97 12.01 29.38
N THR A 16 34.27 11.99 28.08
CA THR A 16 35.44 12.63 27.48
C THR A 16 35.25 12.85 25.97
N VAL A 17 35.70 14.02 25.53
CA VAL A 17 35.88 14.43 24.14
C VAL A 17 37.15 13.79 23.58
N HIS A 18 37.10 13.26 22.35
CA HIS A 18 38.26 13.34 21.47
C HIS A 18 37.83 13.41 20.00
N SER A 19 38.09 14.57 19.39
CA SER A 19 38.30 14.74 17.95
C SER A 19 39.80 14.73 17.66
N ARG A 20 40.19 14.16 16.50
CA ARG A 20 41.36 14.46 15.61
C ARG A 20 41.47 13.29 14.61
N PHE A 21 41.30 13.45 13.30
CA PHE A 21 42.15 14.04 12.25
C PHE A 21 43.48 13.28 11.94
N LEU A 22 43.55 12.75 10.71
CA LEU A 22 44.66 12.62 9.72
C LEU A 22 45.78 11.54 9.80
N PHE A 23 45.85 10.82 8.66
CA PHE A 23 46.99 10.46 7.78
C PHE A 23 47.97 9.28 8.03
N THR A 24 48.28 8.66 6.87
CA THR A 24 49.42 7.83 6.41
C THR A 24 49.60 6.37 6.86
N GLY A 25 49.62 5.46 5.86
CA GLY A 25 50.86 4.73 5.52
C GLY A 25 50.91 3.20 5.64
N SER A 26 50.87 2.55 4.48
CA SER A 26 51.76 1.44 4.04
C SER A 26 51.63 -0.01 4.57
N LEU A 27 51.50 -0.90 3.58
CA LEU A 27 51.96 -2.30 3.44
C LEU A 27 51.82 -3.32 4.59
N GLY A 28 51.06 -4.39 4.30
CA GLY A 28 51.16 -5.69 4.97
C GLY A 28 50.19 -6.73 4.41
N LYS A 29 50.56 -7.42 3.32
CA LYS A 29 50.19 -8.82 3.05
C LYS A 29 51.27 -9.70 3.72
N PRO A 30 51.03 -10.96 4.14
CA PRO A 30 50.21 -11.95 3.44
C PRO A 30 49.44 -12.95 4.34
N LEU A 31 48.89 -13.95 3.66
CA LEU A 31 48.45 -15.30 4.07
C LEU A 31 46.95 -15.57 4.19
N MET A 32 46.53 -16.36 3.20
CA MET A 32 45.34 -17.21 3.09
C MET A 32 44.90 -17.81 4.43
N ASP A 33 43.59 -17.75 4.68
CA ASP A 33 42.91 -18.93 5.18
C ASP A 33 41.53 -19.04 4.51
N ASP A 34 41.31 -20.23 3.96
CA ASP A 34 40.21 -20.62 3.09
C ASP A 34 39.06 -21.11 3.96
N ARG A 35 37.92 -20.41 3.95
CA ARG A 35 36.63 -20.99 4.37
C ARG A 35 35.48 -20.31 3.64
N SER A 36 35.38 -20.66 2.36
CA SER A 36 34.19 -20.48 1.55
C SER A 36 33.10 -21.44 2.03
N SER A 37 32.18 -20.94 2.87
CA SER A 37 30.89 -21.59 3.12
C SER A 37 29.82 -20.73 2.44
N CYS A 38 29.58 -21.01 1.16
CA CYS A 38 28.45 -20.47 0.43
C CYS A 38 27.20 -21.25 0.83
N ASP A 39 26.60 -20.88 1.96
CA ASP A 39 25.25 -21.30 2.32
C ASP A 39 24.25 -20.59 1.38
N ALA A 40 23.85 -21.29 0.32
CA ALA A 40 22.72 -20.93 -0.52
C ALA A 40 21.41 -21.14 0.25
N ARG A 41 21.06 -20.21 1.15
CA ARG A 41 19.73 -20.19 1.78
C ARG A 41 18.71 -19.58 0.83
N ALA A 42 17.81 -20.45 0.37
CA ALA A 42 16.62 -20.10 -0.40
C ALA A 42 15.75 -19.11 0.37
N SER A 43 15.67 -17.89 -0.14
CA SER A 43 14.69 -16.88 0.29
C SER A 43 13.28 -17.33 -0.08
N GLN A 44 12.45 -17.48 0.94
CA GLN A 44 11.03 -17.86 0.89
C GLN A 44 10.21 -16.88 0.03
N PRO A 45 9.42 -17.32 -0.97
CA PRO A 45 8.52 -16.44 -1.70
C PRO A 45 7.25 -16.23 -0.85
N ARG A 46 7.04 -14.98 -0.41
CA ARG A 46 5.77 -14.53 0.19
C ARG A 46 5.10 -13.59 -0.81
N GLY A 47 4.13 -14.13 -1.55
CA GLY A 47 3.28 -13.36 -2.44
C GLY A 47 2.17 -12.64 -1.67
N MET A 48 1.94 -11.38 -2.02
CA MET A 48 0.81 -10.53 -1.60
C MET A 48 0.53 -10.46 -0.08
N GLU A 49 1.56 -10.69 0.73
CA GLU A 49 1.56 -10.35 2.14
C GLU A 49 2.32 -9.03 2.22
N VAL A 50 1.62 -7.92 2.52
CA VAL A 50 2.31 -6.75 3.03
C VAL A 50 3.20 -7.27 4.14
N ALA A 51 4.52 -7.10 4.00
CA ALA A 51 5.51 -7.61 4.93
C ALA A 51 5.32 -6.96 6.30
N ILE A 52 4.33 -7.43 7.03
CA ILE A 52 3.99 -7.11 8.40
C ILE A 52 4.26 -8.40 9.11
N ASP A 53 5.33 -8.35 9.87
CA ASP A 53 5.92 -9.48 10.54
C ASP A 53 4.94 -10.01 11.59
N GLU A 54 4.22 -11.07 11.22
CA GLU A 54 3.26 -11.78 12.06
C GLU A 54 3.97 -12.73 13.05
N ARG A 55 4.97 -12.23 13.81
CA ARG A 55 5.63 -13.02 14.86
C ARG A 55 5.86 -12.26 16.15
N SER A 56 5.04 -12.58 17.15
CA SER A 56 5.43 -12.84 18.55
C SER A 56 4.21 -13.30 19.37
N PRO A 57 4.39 -14.07 20.46
CA PRO A 57 4.77 -15.46 20.52
C PRO A 57 3.59 -16.34 21.01
N SER A 58 3.31 -17.45 20.33
CA SER A 58 2.54 -18.53 20.92
C SER A 58 3.44 -19.34 21.86
N THR A 59 3.68 -18.81 23.05
CA THR A 59 4.13 -19.63 24.19
C THR A 59 2.95 -19.76 25.13
N GLN A 60 2.34 -20.95 25.11
CA GLN A 60 1.35 -21.35 26.10
C GLN A 60 1.92 -21.18 27.50
N SER A 61 1.21 -20.46 28.35
CA SER A 61 1.25 -20.66 29.80
C SER A 61 -0.19 -20.86 30.24
N GLU A 62 -0.44 -22.02 30.83
CA GLU A 62 -1.69 -22.40 31.45
C GLU A 62 -2.11 -21.36 32.50
N GLY A 63 -3.35 -20.87 32.42
CA GLY A 63 -4.00 -20.18 33.54
C GLY A 63 -4.58 -18.79 33.23
N SER A 64 -5.66 -18.70 32.44
CA SER A 64 -6.84 -17.84 32.70
C SER A 64 -7.77 -17.82 31.46
N LYS A 65 -8.92 -18.50 31.53
CA LYS A 65 -9.89 -18.66 30.43
C LYS A 65 -10.66 -17.37 30.03
N LYS A 66 -10.28 -16.18 30.51
CA LYS A 66 -10.99 -14.91 30.22
C LYS A 66 -10.36 -14.01 29.15
N THR A 67 -9.12 -14.26 28.71
CA THR A 67 -8.37 -13.36 27.81
C THR A 67 -8.51 -13.67 26.32
N GLY A 68 -8.97 -14.87 25.92
CA GLY A 68 -9.10 -15.24 24.49
C GLY A 68 -10.27 -14.57 23.77
N HIS A 69 -11.40 -14.36 24.46
CA HIS A 69 -12.62 -13.83 23.84
C HIS A 69 -12.51 -12.34 23.47
N SER A 70 -11.82 -11.54 24.29
CA SER A 70 -11.65 -10.11 24.05
C SER A 70 -10.75 -9.81 22.85
N SER A 71 -9.74 -10.65 22.60
CA SER A 71 -8.83 -10.48 21.46
C SER A 71 -9.52 -10.84 20.14
N PHE A 72 -10.31 -11.92 20.12
CA PHE A 72 -11.10 -12.29 18.94
C PHE A 72 -12.18 -11.24 18.63
N LEU A 73 -12.90 -10.76 19.64
CA LEU A 73 -13.90 -9.72 19.46
C LEU A 73 -13.29 -8.44 18.90
N LEU A 74 -12.12 -8.02 19.40
CA LEU A 74 -11.39 -6.87 18.86
C LEU A 74 -11.02 -7.06 17.38
N GLN A 75 -10.51 -8.24 17.00
CA GLN A 75 -10.17 -8.55 15.61
C GLN A 75 -11.39 -8.46 14.69
N VAL A 76 -12.51 -9.05 15.10
CA VAL A 76 -13.78 -9.00 14.34
C VAL A 76 -14.28 -7.56 14.24
N CYS A 77 -14.28 -6.80 15.33
CA CYS A 77 -14.67 -5.39 15.33
C CYS A 77 -13.82 -4.54 14.38
N LEU A 78 -12.50 -4.76 14.35
CA LEU A 78 -11.61 -4.06 13.42
C LEU A 78 -11.89 -4.41 11.95
N LEU A 79 -12.15 -5.69 11.64
CA LEU A 79 -12.50 -6.12 10.29
C LEU A 79 -13.84 -5.51 9.84
N VAL A 80 -14.85 -5.50 10.71
CA VAL A 80 -16.13 -4.83 10.45
C VAL A 80 -15.92 -3.32 10.25
N ALA A 81 -15.09 -2.69 11.07
CA ALA A 81 -14.76 -1.27 10.94
C ALA A 81 -14.10 -0.95 9.58
N VAL A 82 -13.20 -1.83 9.07
CA VAL A 82 -12.60 -1.68 7.73
C VAL A 82 -13.69 -1.67 6.64
N VAL A 83 -14.66 -2.59 6.71
CA VAL A 83 -15.74 -2.66 5.73
C VAL A 83 -16.65 -1.43 5.83
N VAL A 84 -17.11 -1.10 7.04
CA VAL A 84 -18.04 0.01 7.28
C VAL A 84 -17.43 1.35 6.89
N PHE A 85 -16.23 1.67 7.40
CA PHE A 85 -15.56 2.93 7.04
C PHE A 85 -15.11 2.94 5.58
N GLY A 86 -14.80 1.79 4.98
CA GLY A 86 -14.50 1.68 3.56
C GLY A 86 -15.70 2.02 2.68
N CYS A 87 -16.87 1.47 2.99
CA CYS A 87 -18.12 1.82 2.31
C CYS A 87 -18.47 3.29 2.51
N ALA A 88 -18.41 3.79 3.75
CA ALA A 88 -18.68 5.20 4.05
C ALA A 88 -17.70 6.14 3.31
N ASN A 89 -16.42 5.78 3.23
CA ASN A 89 -15.42 6.52 2.46
C ASN A 89 -15.75 6.56 0.96
N ASN A 90 -16.12 5.42 0.36
CA ASN A 90 -16.47 5.38 -1.07
C ASN A 90 -17.71 6.22 -1.38
N ILE A 91 -18.73 6.14 -0.54
CA ILE A 91 -19.97 6.93 -0.67
C ILE A 91 -19.67 8.41 -0.45
N ALA A 92 -18.99 8.77 0.63
CA ALA A 92 -18.64 10.16 0.93
C ALA A 92 -17.76 10.78 -0.17
N LYS A 93 -16.83 10.00 -0.75
CA LYS A 93 -16.02 10.44 -1.90
C LYS A 93 -16.89 10.80 -3.10
N GLN A 94 -17.86 9.94 -3.42
CA GLN A 94 -18.79 10.16 -4.54
C GLN A 94 -19.72 11.35 -4.30
N ILE A 95 -20.25 11.49 -3.08
CA ILE A 95 -21.06 12.65 -2.69
C ILE A 95 -20.24 13.94 -2.80
N ALA A 96 -19.00 13.95 -2.29
CA ALA A 96 -18.15 15.13 -2.31
C ALA A 96 -17.65 15.51 -3.72
N ALA A 97 -17.64 14.56 -4.67
CA ALA A 97 -17.27 14.84 -6.05
C ALA A 97 -18.36 15.61 -6.83
N GLN A 98 -19.64 15.51 -6.43
CA GLN A 98 -20.75 16.22 -7.08
C GLN A 98 -20.65 17.76 -6.98
N PRO A 99 -20.49 18.37 -5.79
CA PRO A 99 -20.32 19.82 -5.68
C PRO A 99 -18.95 20.29 -6.19
N LEU A 100 -17.97 19.39 -6.28
CA LEU A 100 -16.61 19.69 -6.73
C LEU A 100 -16.32 19.22 -8.15
N LYS A 101 -17.32 19.06 -9.02
CA LYS A 101 -17.13 18.46 -10.36
C LYS A 101 -15.92 19.03 -11.13
N ARG A 102 -15.71 20.35 -11.05
CA ARG A 102 -14.56 21.08 -11.64
C ARG A 102 -13.28 21.05 -10.79
N TYR A 103 -13.40 20.86 -9.48
CA TYR A 103 -12.34 21.01 -8.48
C TYR A 103 -12.06 19.72 -7.71
N THR A 104 -12.33 18.55 -8.29
CA THR A 104 -12.25 17.24 -7.61
C THR A 104 -10.84 16.90 -7.12
N TYR A 105 -9.81 17.47 -7.73
CA TYR A 105 -8.45 17.46 -7.23
C TYR A 105 -8.34 17.89 -5.75
N MET A 106 -9.20 18.78 -5.27
CA MET A 106 -9.24 19.23 -3.88
C MET A 106 -9.53 18.09 -2.89
N LEU A 107 -10.18 17.01 -3.33
CA LEU A 107 -10.38 15.82 -2.49
C LEU A 107 -9.03 15.17 -2.14
N GLY A 108 -8.15 14.97 -3.14
CA GLY A 108 -6.82 14.41 -2.94
C GLY A 108 -5.89 15.34 -2.16
N LEU A 109 -5.96 16.66 -2.43
CA LEU A 109 -5.18 17.63 -1.67
C LEU A 109 -5.60 17.67 -0.20
N SER A 110 -6.90 17.67 0.09
CA SER A 110 -7.43 17.73 1.45
C SER A 110 -7.05 16.51 2.30
N THR A 111 -7.04 15.31 1.70
CA THR A 111 -6.59 14.10 2.41
C THR A 111 -5.08 14.11 2.63
N ALA A 112 -4.28 14.54 1.66
CA ALA A 112 -2.83 14.70 1.82
C ALA A 112 -2.50 15.70 2.94
N VAL A 113 -3.21 16.83 3.00
CA VAL A 113 -3.07 17.82 4.09
C VAL A 113 -3.43 17.22 5.45
N ALA A 114 -4.49 16.40 5.53
CA ALA A 114 -4.90 15.77 6.78
C ALA A 114 -3.92 14.67 7.25
N TYR A 115 -3.32 13.93 6.32
CA TYR A 115 -2.41 12.82 6.64
C TYR A 115 -1.10 13.25 7.27
N VAL A 116 -0.54 14.39 6.85
CA VAL A 116 0.73 14.89 7.39
C VAL A 116 0.68 15.08 8.91
N PRO A 117 -0.16 15.97 9.48
CA PRO A 117 -0.18 16.19 10.93
C PRO A 117 -0.59 14.94 11.68
N LEU A 118 -1.53 14.15 11.16
CA LEU A 118 -2.00 12.94 11.82
C LEU A 118 -0.90 11.88 11.97
N TYR A 119 -0.25 11.48 10.87
CA TYR A 119 0.76 10.43 10.93
C TYR A 119 2.03 10.90 11.63
N TRP A 120 2.42 12.17 11.49
CA TRP A 120 3.55 12.73 12.24
C TRP A 120 3.27 12.83 13.73
N PHE A 121 2.04 13.18 14.12
CA PHE A 121 1.64 13.19 15.52
C PHE A 121 1.72 11.78 16.12
N ILE A 122 1.13 10.78 15.45
CA ILE A 122 1.19 9.38 15.88
C ILE A 122 2.63 8.89 15.97
N LEU A 123 3.45 9.14 14.94
CA LEU A 123 4.87 8.75 14.94
C LEU A 123 5.64 9.42 16.09
N THR A 124 5.40 10.70 16.34
CA THR A 124 6.05 11.44 17.43
C THR A 124 5.68 10.83 18.78
N LEU A 125 4.41 10.52 19.02
CA LEU A 125 3.99 9.82 20.24
C LEU A 125 4.66 8.45 20.36
N LEU A 126 4.73 7.66 19.28
CA LEU A 126 5.38 6.35 19.30
C LEU A 126 6.90 6.43 19.55
N LEU A 127 7.55 7.50 19.08
CA LEU A 127 8.96 7.78 19.37
C LEU A 127 9.16 8.22 20.82
N LEU A 128 8.23 9.00 21.39
CA LEU A 128 8.28 9.45 22.78
C LEU A 128 8.06 8.30 23.77
N VAL A 129 7.11 7.39 23.48
CA VAL A 129 6.85 6.19 24.29
C VAL A 129 7.97 5.15 24.13
N GLY A 130 8.83 5.28 23.11
CA GLY A 130 9.93 4.35 22.84
C GLY A 130 9.49 3.06 22.14
N VAL A 131 8.26 3.00 21.62
CA VAL A 131 7.75 1.86 20.82
C VAL A 131 8.49 1.78 19.49
N VAL A 132 8.82 2.93 18.90
CA VAL A 132 9.61 3.01 17.66
C VAL A 132 11.04 3.40 18.00
N PRO A 133 12.04 2.55 17.74
CA PRO A 133 13.43 2.90 18.00
C PRO A 133 13.92 3.94 16.97
N LYS A 134 14.77 4.87 17.42
CA LYS A 134 15.37 5.92 16.55
C LYS A 134 16.21 5.36 15.39
N SER A 135 16.58 4.08 15.44
CA SER A 135 17.24 3.36 14.33
C SER A 135 16.33 3.23 13.11
N GLN A 136 15.04 2.90 13.31
CA GLN A 136 14.06 2.77 12.23
C GLN A 136 13.85 4.08 11.49
N PHE A 137 13.83 5.19 12.23
CA PHE A 137 13.76 6.53 11.64
C PHE A 137 15.01 6.84 10.79
N ARG A 138 16.21 6.52 11.31
CA ARG A 138 17.46 6.75 10.57
C ARG A 138 17.56 5.89 9.31
N PHE A 139 17.06 4.66 9.31
CA PHE A 139 17.08 3.79 8.15
C PHE A 139 16.45 4.45 6.92
N VAL A 140 15.33 5.16 7.08
CA VAL A 140 14.64 5.84 5.97
C VAL A 140 15.55 6.84 5.25
N TRP A 141 16.39 7.54 6.01
CA TRP A 141 17.29 8.59 5.52
C TRP A 141 18.72 8.10 5.27
N GLN A 142 19.03 6.84 5.56
CA GLN A 142 20.35 6.28 5.32
C GLN A 142 20.58 6.05 3.82
N ARG A 143 21.78 6.41 3.37
CA ARG A 143 22.23 6.15 2.00
C ARG A 143 22.49 4.65 1.86
N GLY A 144 22.00 4.04 0.78
CA GLY A 144 22.12 2.59 0.56
C GLY A 144 23.58 2.15 0.60
N ALA A 145 23.87 1.11 1.40
CA ALA A 145 25.19 0.50 1.43
C ALA A 145 25.44 -0.24 0.11
N GLU A 146 26.65 -0.06 -0.41
CA GLU A 146 27.16 -0.48 -1.71
C GLU A 146 26.94 -1.98 -1.96
N SER A 147 26.00 -2.31 -2.85
CA SER A 147 25.83 -3.66 -3.39
C SER A 147 25.37 -3.59 -4.85
N ASN A 148 25.87 -4.51 -5.67
CA ASN A 148 25.94 -4.46 -7.14
C ASN A 148 24.61 -4.56 -7.91
N ALA A 149 23.45 -4.55 -7.24
CA ALA A 149 22.16 -4.49 -7.93
C ALA A 149 21.62 -3.05 -7.97
N VAL A 150 21.11 -2.61 -9.13
CA VAL A 150 20.48 -1.28 -9.33
C VAL A 150 19.37 -1.03 -8.30
N ALA A 151 18.64 -2.08 -7.92
CA ALA A 151 17.71 -2.02 -6.80
C ALA A 151 18.45 -1.73 -5.47
N SER A 152 19.47 -2.49 -5.08
CA SER A 152 20.16 -2.29 -3.79
C SER A 152 20.90 -0.96 -3.63
N ALA A 153 21.29 -0.30 -4.72
CA ALA A 153 21.99 0.99 -4.68
C ALA A 153 21.07 2.20 -4.40
N THR A 154 19.74 2.06 -4.61
CA THR A 154 18.80 3.16 -4.39
C THR A 154 18.53 3.37 -2.89
N PRO A 155 18.66 4.60 -2.36
CA PRO A 155 18.38 4.87 -0.95
C PRO A 155 16.88 4.71 -0.67
N ALA A 156 16.52 4.29 0.56
CA ALA A 156 15.13 4.05 0.94
C ALA A 156 14.24 5.29 0.72
N VAL A 157 14.77 6.49 0.99
CA VAL A 157 14.09 7.76 0.72
C VAL A 157 13.69 7.94 -0.74
N ALA A 158 14.50 7.50 -1.70
CA ALA A 158 14.17 7.61 -3.12
C ALA A 158 13.02 6.67 -3.50
N LEU A 159 13.00 5.45 -2.93
CA LEU A 159 11.88 4.53 -3.13
C LEU A 159 10.59 5.07 -2.51
N LEU A 160 10.66 5.67 -1.32
CA LEU A 160 9.50 6.29 -0.68
C LEU A 160 9.01 7.51 -1.47
N PHE A 161 9.92 8.30 -2.04
CA PHE A 161 9.54 9.41 -2.90
C PHE A 161 8.81 8.95 -4.16
N VAL A 162 9.33 7.94 -4.87
CA VAL A 162 8.66 7.38 -6.06
C VAL A 162 7.35 6.69 -5.67
N SER A 163 7.30 6.05 -4.51
CA SER A 163 6.07 5.45 -3.98
C SER A 163 5.01 6.53 -3.69
N ALA A 164 5.39 7.61 -3.01
CA ALA A 164 4.49 8.74 -2.75
C ALA A 164 4.05 9.44 -4.06
N LEU A 165 4.90 9.50 -5.08
CA LEU A 165 4.52 9.98 -6.41
C LEU A 165 3.47 9.07 -7.06
N GLY A 166 3.66 7.75 -6.96
CA GLY A 166 2.69 6.77 -7.47
C GLY A 166 1.33 6.89 -6.79
N ASP A 167 1.31 6.97 -5.45
CA ASP A 167 0.06 7.21 -4.69
C ASP A 167 -0.58 8.55 -5.11
N SER A 168 0.20 9.63 -5.17
CA SER A 168 -0.31 10.97 -5.52
C SER A 168 -0.91 11.00 -6.93
N LEU A 169 -0.27 10.35 -7.90
CA LEU A 169 -0.75 10.26 -9.28
C LEU A 169 -2.03 9.44 -9.36
N GLY A 170 -2.05 8.24 -8.76
CA GLY A 170 -3.21 7.37 -8.78
C GLY A 170 -4.41 7.98 -8.06
N ASP A 171 -4.20 8.60 -6.90
CA ASP A 171 -5.25 9.29 -6.14
C ASP A 171 -5.77 10.52 -6.88
N THR A 172 -4.88 11.33 -7.48
CA THR A 172 -5.27 12.52 -8.23
C THR A 172 -6.08 12.17 -9.47
N ILE A 173 -5.58 11.25 -10.31
CA ILE A 173 -6.31 10.80 -11.51
C ILE A 173 -7.62 10.13 -11.10
N GLY A 174 -7.61 9.32 -10.04
CA GLY A 174 -8.81 8.69 -9.51
C GLY A 174 -9.85 9.69 -9.00
N ALA A 175 -9.43 10.77 -8.33
CA ALA A 175 -10.31 11.86 -7.91
C ALA A 175 -10.92 12.59 -9.12
N ILE A 176 -10.11 12.90 -10.13
CA ILE A 176 -10.56 13.56 -11.37
C ILE A 176 -11.59 12.72 -12.12
N CYS A 177 -11.45 11.38 -12.13
CA CYS A 177 -12.42 10.49 -12.76
C CYS A 177 -13.69 10.26 -11.91
N THR A 178 -13.66 10.55 -10.61
CA THR A 178 -14.77 10.24 -9.69
C THR A 178 -16.14 10.79 -10.13
N PRO A 179 -16.29 12.05 -10.57
CA PRO A 179 -17.61 12.58 -10.95
C PRO A 179 -18.11 12.07 -12.31
N HIS A 180 -17.24 11.45 -13.11
CA HIS A 180 -17.57 10.92 -14.45
C HIS A 180 -17.87 9.41 -14.43
N VAL A 181 -17.71 8.75 -13.27
CA VAL A 181 -17.83 7.31 -13.13
C VAL A 181 -18.66 6.99 -11.89
N SER A 182 -19.67 6.14 -12.05
CA SER A 182 -20.55 5.75 -10.94
C SER A 182 -19.78 5.11 -9.77
N GLY A 183 -20.27 5.28 -8.54
CA GLY A 183 -19.66 4.74 -7.32
C GLY A 183 -19.34 3.24 -7.38
N PRO A 184 -20.30 2.38 -7.80
CA PRO A 184 -20.06 0.96 -8.00
C PRO A 184 -18.96 0.67 -9.02
N LEU A 185 -18.96 1.38 -10.15
CA LEU A 185 -17.95 1.17 -11.19
C LEU A 185 -16.56 1.65 -10.75
N HIS A 186 -16.47 2.77 -10.05
CA HIS A 186 -15.22 3.22 -9.44
C HIS A 186 -14.66 2.16 -8.47
N SER A 187 -15.54 1.56 -7.66
CA SER A 187 -15.16 0.49 -6.73
C SER A 187 -14.74 -0.78 -7.46
N LEU A 188 -15.43 -1.15 -8.55
CA LEU A 188 -15.07 -2.28 -9.40
C LEU A 188 -13.69 -2.10 -10.03
N LEU A 189 -13.45 -0.94 -10.67
CA LEU A 189 -12.20 -0.63 -11.37
C LEU A 189 -10.98 -0.61 -10.44
N SER A 190 -11.17 -0.27 -9.16
CA SER A 190 -10.10 -0.37 -8.16
C SER A 190 -9.55 -1.80 -8.01
N ASN A 191 -10.31 -2.84 -8.40
CA ASN A 191 -9.86 -4.23 -8.44
C ASN A 191 -8.85 -4.52 -9.58
N CYS A 192 -8.58 -3.58 -10.49
CA CYS A 192 -7.42 -3.67 -11.38
C CYS A 192 -6.09 -3.56 -10.62
N THR A 193 -6.05 -2.86 -9.48
CA THR A 193 -4.81 -2.64 -8.72
C THR A 193 -4.09 -3.94 -8.36
N PRO A 194 -4.73 -4.97 -7.79
CA PRO A 194 -4.12 -6.30 -7.58
C PRO A 194 -3.50 -6.94 -8.82
N ILE A 195 -4.11 -6.77 -10.00
CA ILE A 195 -3.60 -7.35 -11.25
C ILE A 195 -2.28 -6.67 -11.60
N PHE A 196 -2.24 -5.34 -11.55
CA PHE A 196 -1.00 -4.59 -11.77
C PHE A 196 0.05 -4.88 -10.70
N ILE A 197 -0.34 -5.02 -9.42
CA ILE A 197 0.57 -5.42 -8.35
C ILE A 197 1.22 -6.76 -8.66
N ALA A 198 0.44 -7.77 -9.08
CA ALA A 198 0.98 -9.09 -9.42
C ALA A 198 2.00 -9.01 -10.56
N VAL A 199 1.68 -8.27 -11.63
CA VAL A 199 2.58 -8.08 -12.78
C VAL A 199 3.85 -7.34 -12.37
N LEU A 200 3.72 -6.22 -11.66
CA LEU A 200 4.87 -5.42 -11.21
C LEU A 200 5.72 -6.17 -10.18
N SER A 201 5.10 -6.97 -9.31
CA SER A 201 5.80 -7.82 -8.34
C SER A 201 6.61 -8.92 -9.04
N MET A 202 6.09 -9.53 -10.12
CA MET A 202 6.89 -10.43 -10.98
C MET A 202 8.09 -9.72 -11.59
N CYS A 203 7.91 -8.49 -12.09
CA CYS A 203 8.98 -7.75 -12.75
C CYS A 203 10.04 -7.20 -11.79
N LEU A 204 9.62 -6.63 -10.65
CA LEU A 204 10.48 -5.87 -9.73
C LEU A 204 11.00 -6.69 -8.56
N LEU A 205 10.19 -7.59 -8.00
CA LEU A 205 10.58 -8.44 -6.87
C LEU A 205 10.96 -9.85 -7.30
N GLN A 206 10.72 -10.20 -8.57
CA GLN A 206 10.96 -11.54 -9.12
C GLN A 206 10.20 -12.64 -8.37
N GLU A 207 9.02 -12.30 -7.84
CA GLU A 207 8.13 -13.25 -7.20
C GLU A 207 7.56 -14.23 -8.23
N ARG A 208 7.39 -15.48 -7.81
CA ARG A 208 6.88 -16.56 -8.67
C ARG A 208 5.44 -16.89 -8.29
N TYR A 209 4.56 -16.87 -9.28
CA TYR A 209 3.15 -17.19 -9.09
C TYR A 209 2.84 -18.60 -9.58
N SER A 210 2.04 -19.31 -8.78
CA SER A 210 1.48 -20.60 -9.13
C SER A 210 0.43 -20.48 -10.23
N LEU A 211 0.24 -21.55 -11.01
CA LEU A 211 -0.76 -21.58 -12.07
C LEU A 211 -2.18 -21.29 -11.53
N MET A 212 -2.49 -21.73 -10.31
CA MET A 212 -3.76 -21.42 -9.64
C MET A 212 -3.93 -19.92 -9.37
N GLN A 213 -2.87 -19.24 -8.90
CA GLN A 213 -2.91 -17.78 -8.72
C GLN A 213 -3.09 -17.05 -10.06
N SER A 214 -2.41 -17.50 -11.12
CA SER A 214 -2.55 -16.91 -12.45
C SER A 214 -3.97 -17.06 -13.01
N LEU A 215 -4.59 -18.24 -12.87
CA LEU A 215 -5.98 -18.46 -13.27
C LEU A 215 -6.95 -17.61 -12.45
N ALA A 216 -6.71 -17.48 -11.15
CA ALA A 216 -7.54 -16.65 -10.29
C ALA A 216 -7.43 -15.15 -10.64
N LEU A 217 -6.22 -14.66 -10.96
CA LEU A 217 -6.03 -13.29 -11.48
C LEU A 217 -6.73 -13.07 -12.82
N LEU A 218 -6.71 -14.07 -13.71
CA LEU A 218 -7.48 -14.03 -14.95
C LEU A 218 -8.99 -13.93 -14.67
N GLY A 219 -9.50 -14.67 -13.68
CA GLY A 219 -10.88 -14.55 -13.22
C GLY A 219 -11.24 -13.15 -12.71
N VAL A 220 -10.35 -12.52 -11.93
CA VAL A 220 -10.50 -11.12 -11.49
C VAL A 220 -10.53 -10.17 -12.68
N PHE A 221 -9.65 -10.35 -13.66
CA PHE A 221 -9.64 -9.54 -14.88
C PHE A 221 -10.96 -9.67 -15.65
N MET A 222 -11.44 -10.91 -15.86
CA MET A 222 -12.72 -11.15 -16.52
C MET A 222 -13.88 -10.49 -15.77
N ALA A 223 -13.90 -10.55 -14.43
CA ALA A 223 -14.93 -9.88 -13.63
C ALA A 223 -14.94 -8.37 -13.85
N VAL A 224 -13.77 -7.72 -13.88
CA VAL A 224 -13.68 -6.28 -14.16
C VAL A 224 -14.19 -5.97 -15.56
N VAL A 225 -13.78 -6.74 -16.58
CA VAL A 225 -14.23 -6.55 -17.97
C VAL A 225 -15.74 -6.70 -18.09
N THR A 226 -16.33 -7.74 -17.48
CA THR A 226 -17.78 -7.97 -17.50
C THR A 226 -18.55 -6.82 -16.85
N GLY A 227 -18.09 -6.29 -15.72
CA GLY A 227 -18.77 -5.16 -15.07
C GLY A 227 -18.52 -3.81 -15.75
N LEU A 228 -17.47 -3.68 -16.58
CA LEU A 228 -17.19 -2.48 -17.38
C LEU A 228 -18.01 -2.45 -18.69
N LEU A 229 -18.43 -3.60 -19.22
CA LEU A 229 -19.14 -3.71 -20.49
C LEU A 229 -20.38 -2.79 -20.61
N PRO A 230 -21.27 -2.68 -19.60
CA PRO A 230 -22.42 -1.76 -19.65
C PRO A 230 -22.04 -0.28 -19.85
N ALA A 231 -20.87 0.14 -19.34
CA ALA A 231 -20.39 1.50 -19.51
C ALA A 231 -19.82 1.73 -20.92
N LEU A 232 -19.20 0.71 -21.52
CA LEU A 232 -18.63 0.80 -22.87
C LEU A 232 -19.71 0.79 -23.96
N GLU A 233 -20.79 0.03 -23.74
CA GLU A 233 -21.92 -0.05 -24.67
C GLU A 233 -22.86 1.18 -24.59
N GLY A 234 -22.56 2.16 -23.73
CA GLY A 234 -23.40 3.34 -23.52
C GLY A 234 -24.73 3.04 -22.83
N LEU A 235 -24.89 1.83 -22.28
CA LEU A 235 -26.09 1.42 -21.53
C LEU A 235 -26.19 2.10 -20.16
N SER A 236 -25.11 2.74 -19.71
CA SER A 236 -25.07 3.52 -18.47
C SER A 236 -25.04 5.01 -18.79
N ALA A 237 -26.19 5.69 -18.66
CA ALA A 237 -26.32 7.13 -18.97
C ALA A 237 -25.44 8.05 -18.12
N THR A 238 -24.86 7.53 -17.03
CA THR A 238 -24.14 8.30 -16.00
C THR A 238 -22.62 8.13 -16.06
N THR A 239 -22.07 7.37 -17.02
CA THR A 239 -20.65 7.03 -17.05
C THR A 239 -20.01 7.34 -18.40
N ASP A 240 -18.93 8.11 -18.38
CA ASP A 240 -18.09 8.34 -19.54
C ASP A 240 -17.07 7.19 -19.70
N PRO A 241 -17.08 6.42 -20.80
CA PRO A 241 -16.23 5.24 -20.96
C PRO A 241 -14.73 5.59 -20.96
N VAL A 242 -14.37 6.78 -21.45
CA VAL A 242 -12.98 7.26 -21.46
C VAL A 242 -12.45 7.43 -20.03
N PHE A 243 -13.23 8.05 -19.13
CA PHE A 243 -12.83 8.24 -17.74
C PHE A 243 -12.78 6.91 -16.96
N ALA A 244 -13.63 5.95 -17.31
CA ALA A 244 -13.57 4.60 -16.76
C ALA A 244 -12.26 3.88 -17.13
N VAL A 245 -11.83 3.97 -18.40
CA VAL A 245 -10.54 3.40 -18.86
C VAL A 245 -9.36 4.11 -18.21
N ILE A 246 -9.39 5.45 -18.12
CA ILE A 246 -8.34 6.23 -17.43
C ILE A 246 -8.26 5.84 -15.96
N LEU A 247 -9.41 5.69 -15.28
CA LEU A 247 -9.46 5.26 -13.88
C LEU A 247 -8.87 3.84 -13.71
N GLY A 248 -9.27 2.89 -14.55
CA GLY A 248 -8.72 1.54 -14.56
C GLY A 248 -7.21 1.53 -14.80
N GLY A 249 -6.72 2.32 -15.76
CA GLY A 249 -5.30 2.47 -16.07
C GLY A 249 -4.50 3.12 -14.94
N SER A 250 -5.06 4.12 -14.26
CA SER A 250 -4.40 4.83 -13.15
C SER A 250 -4.02 3.93 -11.99
N CYS A 251 -4.69 2.78 -11.84
CA CYS A 251 -4.39 1.77 -10.83
C CYS A 251 -2.95 1.25 -10.92
N ILE A 252 -2.27 1.39 -12.07
CA ILE A 252 -0.85 1.04 -12.20
C ILE A 252 0.04 1.90 -11.30
N PHE A 253 -0.27 3.20 -11.11
CA PHE A 253 0.53 4.09 -10.28
C PHE A 253 0.43 3.71 -8.80
N ASN A 254 -0.78 3.40 -8.33
CA ASN A 254 -1.02 2.86 -7.00
C ASN A 254 -0.32 1.50 -6.82
N ALA A 255 -0.37 0.64 -7.83
CA ALA A 255 0.32 -0.65 -7.80
C ALA A 255 1.84 -0.51 -7.69
N VAL A 256 2.46 0.41 -8.44
CA VAL A 256 3.88 0.76 -8.29
C VAL A 256 4.17 1.20 -6.86
N ALA A 257 3.34 2.09 -6.30
CA ALA A 257 3.52 2.57 -4.94
C ALA A 257 3.49 1.43 -3.91
N PHE A 258 2.54 0.50 -4.02
CA PHE A 258 2.46 -0.69 -3.15
C PHE A 258 3.69 -1.59 -3.26
N VAL A 259 4.12 -1.89 -4.48
CA VAL A 259 5.27 -2.78 -4.73
C VAL A 259 6.57 -2.16 -4.21
N LEU A 260 6.74 -0.84 -4.33
CA LEU A 260 7.89 -0.13 -3.77
C LEU A 260 7.87 -0.11 -2.23
N LYS A 261 6.71 0.05 -1.59
CA LYS A 261 6.57 -0.06 -0.12
C LYS A 261 6.99 -1.46 0.35
N GLU A 262 6.54 -2.49 -0.34
CA GLU A 262 6.92 -3.89 -0.04
C GLU A 262 8.44 -4.08 -0.16
N LEU A 263 9.05 -3.51 -1.20
CA LEU A 263 10.50 -3.55 -1.39
C LEU A 263 11.26 -2.89 -0.23
N VAL A 264 10.76 -1.75 0.29
CA VAL A 264 11.35 -1.07 1.45
C VAL A 264 11.28 -1.94 2.70
N PHE A 265 10.13 -2.58 2.97
CA PHE A 265 10.00 -3.52 4.09
C PHE A 265 10.95 -4.71 3.96
N LYS A 266 11.04 -5.33 2.78
CA LYS A 266 11.95 -6.44 2.50
C LYS A 266 13.42 -6.05 2.72
N ARG A 267 13.81 -4.84 2.29
CA ARG A 267 15.17 -4.31 2.53
C ARG A 267 15.48 -4.09 4.00
N TYR A 268 14.56 -3.49 4.75
CA TYR A 268 14.74 -3.29 6.18
C TYR A 268 14.96 -4.63 6.90
N LYS A 269 14.13 -5.63 6.59
CA LYS A 269 14.23 -6.98 7.15
C LYS A 269 15.53 -7.71 6.79
N LYS A 270 16.11 -7.42 5.61
CA LYS A 270 17.40 -7.99 5.21
C LYS A 270 18.59 -7.32 5.91
N GLN A 271 18.48 -6.02 6.22
CA GLN A 271 19.57 -5.24 6.83
C GLN A 271 19.63 -5.41 8.35
N GLN A 272 18.50 -5.70 9.00
CA GLN A 272 18.46 -6.08 10.41
C GLN A 272 18.54 -7.61 10.54
N ASP A 273 19.28 -8.11 11.52
CA ASP A 273 19.26 -9.54 11.85
C ASP A 273 17.82 -10.00 12.15
N GLU A 274 17.48 -11.23 11.76
CA GLU A 274 16.13 -11.83 11.83
C GLU A 274 15.44 -11.77 13.21
N SER A 275 16.19 -11.46 14.28
CA SER A 275 15.66 -11.37 15.64
C SER A 275 14.94 -10.05 15.96
N THR A 276 15.07 -9.03 15.12
CA THR A 276 14.54 -7.68 15.39
C THR A 276 13.20 -7.46 14.71
N SER A 277 12.24 -6.84 15.43
CA SER A 277 10.92 -6.51 14.90
C SER A 277 11.00 -5.71 13.59
N GLY A 278 10.14 -6.05 12.63
CA GLY A 278 10.06 -5.37 11.32
C GLY A 278 9.83 -3.85 11.41
N LEU A 279 10.04 -3.16 10.28
CA LEU A 279 9.85 -1.71 10.20
C LEU A 279 8.42 -1.35 10.60
N ASN A 280 8.27 -0.39 11.51
CA ASN A 280 6.96 0.04 11.95
C ASN A 280 6.22 0.77 10.82
N ILE A 281 4.96 0.38 10.58
CA ILE A 281 4.12 0.91 9.49
C ILE A 281 3.96 2.44 9.56
N PHE A 282 3.89 3.00 10.78
CA PHE A 282 3.70 4.44 10.97
C PHE A 282 4.94 5.25 10.57
N VAL A 283 6.14 4.66 10.68
CA VAL A 283 7.37 5.29 10.18
C VAL A 283 7.26 5.47 8.67
N MET A 284 6.87 4.43 7.94
CA MET A 284 6.72 4.50 6.49
C MET A 284 5.61 5.48 6.08
N ASN A 285 4.42 5.37 6.68
CA ASN A 285 3.26 6.21 6.33
C ASN A 285 3.47 7.70 6.65
N ALA A 286 4.19 8.04 7.73
CA ALA A 286 4.50 9.45 8.03
C ALA A 286 5.44 10.08 6.98
N HIS A 287 6.44 9.33 6.50
CA HIS A 287 7.33 9.80 5.44
C HIS A 287 6.64 9.84 4.09
N LEU A 288 5.78 8.86 3.77
CA LEU A 288 4.95 8.90 2.57
C LEU A 288 4.04 10.13 2.56
N ALA A 289 3.33 10.41 3.65
CA ALA A 289 2.49 11.60 3.76
C ALA A 289 3.29 12.90 3.58
N LEU A 290 4.51 12.97 4.14
CA LEU A 290 5.40 14.13 3.98
C LEU A 290 5.75 14.40 2.51
N PHE A 291 6.00 13.35 1.72
CA PHE A 291 6.30 13.50 0.29
C PHE A 291 5.02 13.66 -0.56
N GLN A 292 3.92 13.01 -0.18
CA GLN A 292 2.66 13.02 -0.91
C GLN A 292 2.07 14.44 -1.00
N LEU A 293 2.11 15.24 0.07
CA LEU A 293 1.57 16.61 0.05
C LEU A 293 2.20 17.52 -1.03
N PRO A 294 3.53 17.77 -1.04
CA PRO A 294 4.15 18.61 -2.06
C PRO A 294 4.04 18.01 -3.46
N LEU A 295 4.07 16.67 -3.59
CA LEU A 295 3.86 16.00 -4.88
C LEU A 295 2.44 16.20 -5.39
N THR A 296 1.43 16.09 -4.53
CA THR A 296 0.04 16.37 -4.88
C THR A 296 -0.09 17.81 -5.39
N ILE A 297 0.49 18.80 -4.69
CA ILE A 297 0.52 20.21 -5.14
C ILE A 297 1.23 20.36 -6.49
N LEU A 298 2.34 19.64 -6.70
CA LEU A 298 3.07 19.67 -7.96
C LEU A 298 2.27 19.07 -9.14
N LEU A 299 1.29 18.20 -8.85
CA LEU A 299 0.42 17.58 -9.84
C LEU A 299 -0.77 18.46 -10.28
N ILE A 300 -0.93 19.68 -9.76
CA ILE A 300 -1.99 20.61 -10.22
C ILE A 300 -2.01 20.82 -11.75
N PRO A 301 -0.86 20.95 -12.47
CA PRO A 301 -0.87 21.08 -13.93
C PRO A 301 -1.49 19.89 -14.66
N LEU A 302 -1.60 18.72 -14.03
CA LEU A 302 -2.31 17.56 -14.59
C LEU A 302 -3.78 17.87 -14.86
N ASN A 303 -4.39 18.77 -14.08
CA ASN A 303 -5.76 19.23 -14.30
C ASN A 303 -5.91 19.99 -15.63
N VAL A 304 -4.87 20.70 -16.08
CA VAL A 304 -4.86 21.37 -17.39
C VAL A 304 -4.82 20.32 -18.51
N LEU A 305 -4.00 19.28 -18.35
CA LEU A 305 -3.89 18.18 -19.32
C LEU A 305 -5.21 17.42 -19.47
N LEU A 306 -5.93 17.22 -18.38
CA LEU A 306 -7.25 16.58 -18.34
C LEU A 306 -8.41 17.56 -18.60
N LYS A 307 -8.11 18.78 -19.06
CA LYS A 307 -9.06 19.84 -19.45
C LYS A 307 -10.04 20.28 -18.34
N GLN A 308 -9.71 20.07 -17.07
CA GLN A 308 -10.54 20.51 -15.93
C GLN A 308 -10.50 22.03 -15.71
N THR A 309 -9.49 22.74 -16.23
CA THR A 309 -9.34 24.19 -15.99
C THR A 309 -10.16 25.06 -16.93
N HIS A 310 -10.80 24.51 -17.97
CA HIS A 310 -11.54 25.27 -19.00
C HIS A 310 -10.74 26.43 -19.62
N GLY A 311 -9.41 26.31 -19.68
CA GLY A 311 -8.53 27.33 -20.26
C GLY A 311 -8.07 28.42 -19.29
N GLU A 312 -8.50 28.38 -18.03
CA GLU A 312 -8.02 29.31 -17.02
C GLU A 312 -6.61 28.97 -16.51
N GLY A 313 -5.92 29.99 -16.01
CA GLY A 313 -4.60 29.84 -15.39
C GLY A 313 -4.67 29.02 -14.10
N ILE A 314 -3.61 28.23 -13.85
CA ILE A 314 -3.51 27.33 -12.68
C ILE A 314 -3.74 28.06 -11.34
N GLY A 315 -3.23 29.29 -11.22
CA GLY A 315 -3.40 30.10 -10.01
C GLY A 315 -4.85 30.53 -9.76
N ALA A 316 -5.57 30.92 -10.81
CA ALA A 316 -6.99 31.29 -10.73
C ALA A 316 -7.82 30.06 -10.36
N TYR A 317 -7.63 28.95 -11.08
CA TYR A 317 -8.26 27.66 -10.79
C TYR A 317 -8.08 27.21 -9.34
N THR A 318 -6.86 27.30 -8.81
CA THR A 318 -6.57 26.88 -7.43
C THR A 318 -7.24 27.81 -6.42
N ARG A 319 -7.27 29.11 -6.68
CA ARG A 319 -7.94 30.09 -5.82
C ARG A 319 -9.45 29.87 -5.79
N GLU A 320 -10.08 29.68 -6.95
CA GLU A 320 -11.50 29.39 -7.06
C GLU A 320 -11.87 28.07 -6.37
N ALA A 321 -11.04 27.05 -6.53
CA ALA A 321 -11.22 25.77 -5.86
C ALA A 321 -11.16 25.92 -4.32
N LEU A 322 -10.22 26.71 -3.80
CA LEU A 322 -10.16 27.02 -2.36
C LEU A 322 -11.37 27.85 -1.91
N ASP A 323 -11.76 28.86 -2.69
CA ASP A 323 -12.93 29.68 -2.38
C ASP A 323 -14.21 28.82 -2.40
N CYS A 324 -14.39 27.90 -3.34
CA CYS A 324 -15.51 26.94 -3.34
C CYS A 324 -15.55 26.07 -2.07
N VAL A 325 -14.41 25.50 -1.67
CA VAL A 325 -14.35 24.61 -0.50
C VAL A 325 -14.53 25.38 0.82
N PHE A 326 -13.98 26.58 0.95
CA PHE A 326 -13.92 27.30 2.23
C PHE A 326 -14.93 28.43 2.38
N SER A 327 -15.43 29.04 1.31
CA SER A 327 -16.36 30.18 1.40
C SER A 327 -17.81 29.77 1.68
N GLY A 328 -18.18 28.53 1.35
CA GLY A 328 -19.55 28.03 1.48
C GLY A 328 -20.56 28.75 0.58
N ARG A 329 -20.10 29.45 -0.48
CA ARG A 329 -20.96 30.13 -1.46
C ARG A 329 -21.08 29.30 -2.72
N ALA A 330 -22.32 29.02 -3.15
CA ALA A 330 -22.60 28.26 -4.36
C ALA A 330 -21.96 28.89 -5.62
N GLU A 331 -21.97 30.22 -5.71
CA GLU A 331 -21.43 30.97 -6.85
C GLU A 331 -19.92 30.74 -7.08
N SER A 332 -19.17 30.36 -6.04
CA SER A 332 -17.72 30.15 -6.13
C SER A 332 -17.34 28.78 -6.70
N CYS A 333 -18.30 27.85 -6.83
CA CYS A 333 -18.03 26.48 -7.29
C CYS A 333 -18.20 26.27 -8.81
N GLY A 334 -18.58 27.32 -9.54
CA GLY A 334 -18.83 27.29 -10.98
C GLY A 334 -20.23 26.77 -11.35
N GLU A 335 -20.67 27.05 -12.57
CA GLU A 335 -22.03 26.73 -13.06
C GLU A 335 -22.30 25.22 -13.16
N ASP A 336 -21.26 24.40 -13.32
CA ASP A 336 -21.37 22.94 -13.41
C ASP A 336 -21.52 22.24 -12.05
N SER A 337 -21.47 22.99 -10.94
CA SER A 337 -21.52 22.43 -9.59
C SER A 337 -22.95 22.26 -9.10
N ASN A 338 -23.25 21.08 -8.54
CA ASN A 338 -24.51 20.83 -7.86
C ASN A 338 -24.32 21.06 -6.36
N HIS A 339 -25.08 21.98 -5.76
CA HIS A 339 -25.05 22.29 -4.33
C HIS A 339 -23.66 22.73 -3.82
N GLY A 340 -23.04 23.69 -4.51
CA GLY A 340 -21.72 24.24 -4.16
C GLY A 340 -21.63 24.76 -2.71
N GLU A 341 -22.74 25.21 -2.11
CA GLU A 341 -22.78 25.64 -0.71
C GLU A 341 -22.43 24.53 0.30
N LEU A 342 -22.57 23.26 -0.09
CA LEU A 342 -22.25 22.09 0.73
C LEU A 342 -20.82 21.55 0.49
N ALA A 343 -20.09 22.08 -0.49
CA ALA A 343 -18.80 21.54 -0.93
C ALA A 343 -17.83 21.30 0.24
N GLY A 344 -17.56 22.32 1.05
CA GLY A 344 -16.67 22.22 2.20
C GLY A 344 -17.08 21.17 3.23
N ARG A 345 -18.38 21.03 3.49
CA ARG A 345 -18.91 20.04 4.44
C ARG A 345 -18.74 18.62 3.89
N CYS A 346 -19.05 18.41 2.62
CA CYS A 346 -18.87 17.12 1.96
C CYS A 346 -17.39 16.70 1.93
N VAL A 347 -16.48 17.62 1.63
CA VAL A 347 -15.02 17.38 1.70
C VAL A 347 -14.61 16.99 3.12
N GLY A 348 -15.05 17.74 4.13
CA GLY A 348 -14.72 17.44 5.53
C GLY A 348 -15.17 16.06 5.96
N ILE A 349 -16.42 15.67 5.63
CA ILE A 349 -16.97 14.34 5.91
C ILE A 349 -16.17 13.25 5.20
N TYR A 350 -15.85 13.45 3.92
CA TYR A 350 -15.01 12.54 3.15
C TYR A 350 -13.64 12.36 3.81
N VAL A 351 -12.94 13.44 4.17
CA VAL A 351 -11.61 13.38 4.81
C VAL A 351 -11.67 12.61 6.13
N ILE A 352 -12.71 12.82 6.95
CA ILE A 352 -12.89 12.09 8.21
C ILE A 352 -13.02 10.58 7.94
N PHE A 353 -13.91 10.17 7.04
CA PHE A 353 -14.06 8.75 6.71
C PHE A 353 -12.82 8.15 6.05
N ASN A 354 -12.13 8.92 5.20
CA ASN A 354 -10.89 8.49 4.54
C ASN A 354 -9.77 8.22 5.56
N VAL A 355 -9.63 9.09 6.55
CA VAL A 355 -8.69 8.94 7.66
C VAL A 355 -9.08 7.75 8.55
N LEU A 356 -10.34 7.66 8.97
CA LEU A 356 -10.84 6.57 9.82
C LEU A 356 -10.68 5.21 9.15
N TRP A 357 -10.98 5.13 7.85
CA TRP A 357 -10.80 3.92 7.06
C TRP A 357 -9.32 3.51 7.00
N ASN A 358 -8.41 4.44 6.68
CA ASN A 358 -6.98 4.13 6.65
C ASN A 358 -6.46 3.69 8.03
N MET A 359 -6.89 4.34 9.11
CA MET A 359 -6.53 3.92 10.47
C MET A 359 -7.09 2.53 10.81
N ALA A 360 -8.34 2.24 10.44
CA ALA A 360 -8.94 0.93 10.63
C ALA A 360 -8.17 -0.16 9.86
N VAL A 361 -7.75 0.12 8.63
CA VAL A 361 -6.91 -0.80 7.84
C VAL A 361 -5.59 -1.06 8.57
N LEU A 362 -4.84 -0.02 8.97
CA LEU A 362 -3.55 -0.20 9.64
C LEU A 362 -3.67 -0.98 10.96
N LEU A 363 -4.68 -0.66 11.77
CA LEU A 363 -4.95 -1.38 13.02
C LEU A 363 -5.40 -2.82 12.78
N SER A 364 -6.25 -3.04 11.78
CA SER A 364 -6.69 -4.38 11.38
C SER A 364 -5.51 -5.22 10.92
N VAL A 365 -4.59 -4.68 10.09
CA VAL A 365 -3.44 -5.49 9.68
C VAL A 365 -2.53 -5.83 10.87
N LYS A 366 -2.36 -4.88 11.80
CA LYS A 366 -1.56 -5.10 13.02
C LYS A 366 -2.15 -6.16 13.95
N HIS A 367 -3.48 -6.21 14.11
CA HIS A 367 -4.15 -7.07 15.10
C HIS A 367 -4.77 -8.35 14.53
N SER A 368 -5.27 -8.30 13.30
CA SER A 368 -5.98 -9.37 12.61
C SER A 368 -5.16 -10.02 11.49
N GLY A 369 -3.99 -9.45 11.15
CA GLY A 369 -3.13 -9.93 10.07
C GLY A 369 -3.52 -9.36 8.69
N ALA A 370 -2.60 -9.50 7.73
CA ALA A 370 -2.75 -8.96 6.38
C ALA A 370 -3.85 -9.68 5.59
N LEU A 371 -3.93 -11.01 5.74
CA LEU A 371 -4.92 -11.84 5.04
C LEU A 371 -6.36 -11.46 5.41
N ALA A 372 -6.67 -11.40 6.71
CA ALA A 372 -8.03 -11.08 7.17
C ALA A 372 -8.42 -9.66 6.73
N THR A 373 -7.50 -8.70 6.86
CA THR A 373 -7.74 -7.32 6.43
C THR A 373 -7.94 -7.23 4.91
N PHE A 374 -7.20 -8.01 4.12
CA PHE A 374 -7.41 -8.09 2.68
C PHE A 374 -8.81 -8.59 2.33
N ILE A 375 -9.29 -9.64 3.00
CA ILE A 375 -10.66 -10.16 2.80
C ILE A 375 -11.69 -9.05 3.12
N ALA A 376 -11.53 -8.33 4.23
CA ALA A 376 -12.38 -7.21 4.58
C ALA A 376 -12.36 -6.09 3.51
N LEU A 377 -11.17 -5.72 3.01
CA LEU A 377 -11.03 -4.74 1.93
C LEU A 377 -11.78 -5.16 0.65
N LYS A 378 -11.82 -6.46 0.34
CA LYS A 378 -12.54 -6.98 -0.83
C LYS A 378 -14.05 -7.05 -0.63
N ALA A 379 -14.52 -7.19 0.61
CA ALA A 379 -15.94 -7.09 0.94
C ALA A 379 -16.51 -5.67 0.76
N ILE A 380 -15.67 -4.62 0.75
CA ILE A 380 -16.13 -3.24 0.54
C ILE A 380 -16.86 -3.10 -0.80
N PHE A 381 -16.38 -3.72 -1.89
CA PHE A 381 -16.99 -3.58 -3.20
C PHE A 381 -18.44 -4.10 -3.25
N PRO A 382 -18.74 -5.39 -2.97
CA PRO A 382 -20.11 -5.90 -3.04
C PRO A 382 -21.04 -5.17 -2.06
N VAL A 383 -20.56 -4.84 -0.86
CA VAL A 383 -21.37 -4.12 0.14
C VAL A 383 -21.67 -2.69 -0.33
N SER A 384 -20.68 -1.98 -0.86
CA SER A 384 -20.89 -0.63 -1.41
C SER A 384 -21.84 -0.67 -2.60
N THR A 385 -21.74 -1.67 -3.48
CA THR A 385 -22.65 -1.82 -4.62
C THR A 385 -24.11 -2.02 -4.18
N VAL A 386 -24.35 -2.87 -3.17
CA VAL A 386 -25.69 -3.02 -2.56
C VAL A 386 -26.17 -1.70 -1.98
N LEU A 387 -25.30 -0.97 -1.25
CA LEU A 387 -25.65 0.32 -0.68
C LEU A 387 -25.98 1.38 -1.74
N PHE A 388 -25.26 1.43 -2.86
CA PHE A 388 -25.57 2.36 -3.96
C PHE A 388 -26.83 1.98 -4.74
N ALA A 389 -27.21 0.70 -4.76
CA ALA A 389 -28.38 0.22 -5.48
C ALA A 389 -29.69 0.44 -4.71
N TYR A 390 -29.67 0.26 -3.39
CA TYR A 390 -30.89 0.19 -2.57
C TYR A 390 -31.06 1.33 -1.58
N VAL A 391 -30.03 2.15 -1.33
CA VAL A 391 -30.12 3.29 -0.41
C VAL A 391 -30.10 4.58 -1.22
N ASP A 392 -31.11 5.43 -0.96
CA ASP A 392 -31.19 6.76 -1.55
C ASP A 392 -30.21 7.70 -0.84
N TRP A 393 -29.01 7.82 -1.42
CA TRP A 393 -28.00 8.72 -0.89
C TRP A 393 -28.29 10.17 -1.28
N PRO A 394 -28.10 11.13 -0.35
CA PRO A 394 -28.25 12.54 -0.66
C PRO A 394 -27.30 12.92 -1.80
N LEU A 395 -27.77 13.74 -2.74
CA LEU A 395 -27.06 14.24 -3.92
C LEU A 395 -26.77 13.22 -5.04
N LEU A 396 -26.90 11.91 -4.78
CA LEU A 396 -26.63 10.85 -5.77
C LEU A 396 -27.89 10.14 -6.27
N GLY A 397 -28.90 9.97 -5.41
CA GLY A 397 -30.06 9.12 -5.71
C GLY A 397 -29.71 7.63 -5.85
N PRO A 398 -30.70 6.77 -6.16
CA PRO A 398 -30.46 5.35 -6.39
C PRO A 398 -29.75 5.14 -7.74
N THR A 399 -28.74 4.28 -7.76
CA THR A 399 -28.02 3.94 -9.00
C THR A 399 -28.61 2.67 -9.62
N GLU A 400 -29.20 2.79 -10.80
CA GLU A 400 -29.67 1.62 -11.56
C GLU A 400 -28.46 0.77 -11.99
N LEU A 401 -28.47 -0.52 -11.61
CA LEU A 401 -27.40 -1.45 -11.89
C LEU A 401 -27.81 -2.48 -12.94
N SER A 402 -27.00 -2.61 -13.99
CA SER A 402 -27.13 -3.70 -14.96
C SER A 402 -26.88 -5.05 -14.31
N GLY A 403 -27.57 -6.10 -14.78
CA GLY A 403 -27.34 -7.49 -14.38
C GLY A 403 -25.87 -7.94 -14.56
N LEU A 404 -25.13 -7.32 -15.49
CA LEU A 404 -23.70 -7.59 -15.70
C LEU A 404 -22.83 -7.15 -14.51
N VAL A 405 -23.24 -6.12 -13.77
CA VAL A 405 -22.53 -5.70 -12.55
C VAL A 405 -22.72 -6.76 -11.45
N TRP A 406 -23.91 -7.34 -11.32
CA TRP A 406 -24.14 -8.45 -10.40
C TRP A 406 -23.34 -9.70 -10.79
N LEU A 407 -23.30 -10.02 -12.09
CA LEU A 407 -22.46 -11.10 -12.61
C LEU A 407 -20.98 -10.84 -12.31
N SER A 408 -20.51 -9.59 -12.41
CA SER A 408 -19.13 -9.22 -12.06
C SER A 408 -18.81 -9.50 -10.59
N ILE A 409 -19.73 -9.21 -9.66
CA ILE A 409 -19.56 -9.53 -8.24
C ILE A 409 -19.47 -11.05 -8.04
N LEU A 410 -20.37 -11.80 -8.69
CA LEU A 410 -20.43 -13.25 -8.59
C LEU A 410 -19.19 -13.93 -9.17
N LEU A 411 -18.54 -13.32 -10.16
CA LEU A 411 -17.26 -13.81 -10.70
C LEU A 411 -16.05 -13.35 -9.87
N LEU A 412 -16.08 -12.12 -9.36
CA LEU A 412 -14.97 -11.51 -8.63
C LEU A 412 -14.71 -12.20 -7.29
N LEU A 413 -15.75 -12.45 -6.49
CA LEU A 413 -15.59 -13.00 -5.13
C LEU A 413 -14.95 -14.40 -5.14
N PRO A 414 -15.42 -15.38 -5.93
CA PRO A 414 -14.77 -16.68 -6.03
C PRO A 414 -13.34 -16.60 -6.57
N SER A 415 -13.08 -15.70 -7.54
CA SER A 415 -11.74 -15.51 -8.10
C SER A 415 -10.75 -15.03 -7.04
N ILE A 416 -11.15 -14.05 -6.21
CA ILE A 416 -10.35 -13.56 -5.09
C ILE A 416 -10.14 -14.65 -4.04
N ALA A 417 -11.20 -15.40 -3.69
CA ALA A 417 -11.11 -16.50 -2.73
C ALA A 417 -10.15 -17.60 -3.22
N ALA A 418 -10.22 -17.97 -4.50
CA ALA A 418 -9.32 -18.92 -5.13
C ALA A 418 -7.86 -18.42 -5.14
N TYR A 419 -7.65 -17.13 -5.42
CA TYR A 419 -6.32 -16.52 -5.37
C TYR A 419 -5.72 -16.59 -3.95
N GLN A 420 -6.51 -16.25 -2.94
CA GLN A 420 -6.07 -16.29 -1.55
C GLN A 420 -5.80 -17.72 -1.06
N TYR A 421 -6.69 -18.66 -1.39
CA TYR A 421 -6.48 -20.07 -1.10
C TYR A 421 -5.20 -20.60 -1.75
N ALA A 422 -4.97 -20.29 -3.03
CA ALA A 422 -3.76 -20.69 -3.74
C ALA A 422 -2.49 -20.10 -3.12
N THR A 423 -2.56 -18.85 -2.64
CA THR A 423 -1.45 -18.18 -1.95
C THR A 423 -1.14 -18.85 -0.62
N GLN A 424 -2.14 -19.16 0.20
CA GLN A 424 -1.96 -19.90 1.45
C GLN A 424 -1.34 -21.27 1.22
N LEU A 425 -1.82 -21.98 0.21
CA LEU A 425 -1.28 -23.29 -0.17
C LEU A 425 0.18 -23.20 -0.62
N GLN A 426 0.58 -22.14 -1.33
CA GLN A 426 1.96 -21.88 -1.70
C GLN A 426 2.84 -21.65 -0.47
N VAL A 427 2.38 -20.85 0.50
CA VAL A 427 3.10 -20.60 1.75
C VAL A 427 3.29 -21.89 2.56
N GLN A 428 2.25 -22.72 2.68
CA GLN A 428 2.33 -24.00 3.37
C GLN A 428 3.33 -24.96 2.69
N ARG A 429 3.32 -25.03 1.36
CA ARG A 429 4.30 -25.85 0.60
C ARG A 429 5.73 -25.36 0.80
N ALA A 430 5.94 -24.05 0.81
CA ALA A 430 7.25 -23.46 1.05
C ALA A 430 7.79 -23.76 2.46
N LEU A 431 6.90 -23.94 3.45
CA LEU A 431 7.28 -24.36 4.81
C LEU A 431 7.66 -25.86 4.88
N LEU A 432 6.92 -26.73 4.19
CA LEU A 432 7.16 -28.19 4.22
C LEU A 432 8.36 -28.60 3.36
N HIS A 433 8.52 -27.99 2.18
CA HIS A 433 9.57 -28.34 1.23
C HIS A 433 10.23 -27.06 0.68
N PRO A 434 11.28 -26.55 1.34
CA PRO A 434 11.99 -25.35 0.90
C PRO A 434 12.52 -25.46 -0.54
N SER A 435 12.90 -26.67 -0.97
CA SER A 435 13.37 -26.97 -2.32
C SER A 435 12.26 -27.01 -3.38
N MET A 436 11.01 -27.33 -3.01
CA MET A 436 9.86 -27.40 -3.93
C MET A 436 9.03 -26.11 -3.97
N GLY A 437 9.30 -25.14 -3.09
CA GLY A 437 8.69 -23.80 -3.15
C GLY A 437 8.99 -23.01 -4.45
N LEU A 438 9.91 -23.51 -5.28
CA LEU A 438 10.39 -22.87 -6.52
C LEU A 438 9.72 -23.40 -7.80
N CYS A 439 8.85 -24.41 -7.72
CA CYS A 439 8.15 -24.99 -8.88
C CYS A 439 7.00 -24.09 -9.37
N CYS A 440 7.29 -22.87 -9.82
CA CYS A 440 6.31 -21.96 -10.39
C CYS A 440 6.92 -21.11 -11.53
N TRP A 441 6.08 -20.82 -12.52
CA TRP A 441 6.31 -20.14 -13.80
C TRP A 441 7.12 -18.83 -13.70
N PRO A 442 7.90 -18.43 -14.74
CA PRO A 442 8.05 -19.08 -16.04
C PRO A 442 9.00 -20.27 -16.03
N LEU A 443 8.57 -21.35 -16.70
CA LEU A 443 9.12 -22.71 -16.73
C LEU A 443 10.54 -22.88 -17.29
N ASN A 444 11.36 -21.81 -17.39
CA ASN A 444 12.60 -21.91 -18.18
C ASN A 444 13.84 -21.25 -17.58
N GLN A 445 13.94 -21.15 -16.26
CA GLN A 445 15.26 -21.02 -15.63
C GLN A 445 15.75 -22.40 -15.19
N ARG A 446 16.26 -23.17 -16.17
CA ARG A 446 17.21 -24.26 -15.89
C ARG A 446 18.35 -23.65 -15.08
N SER A 447 18.38 -23.94 -13.78
CA SER A 447 19.50 -23.63 -12.91
C SER A 447 20.79 -24.09 -13.57
N ARG A 448 21.61 -23.16 -14.07
CA ARG A 448 22.99 -23.42 -14.50
C ARG A 448 23.89 -23.90 -13.36
N ALA A 449 23.38 -23.93 -12.12
CA ALA A 449 24.10 -24.35 -10.92
C ALA A 449 24.31 -25.88 -10.80
N ALA A 450 23.81 -26.71 -11.72
CA ALA A 450 23.98 -28.17 -11.68
C ALA A 450 25.05 -28.72 -12.65
N ARG A 451 25.97 -27.88 -13.15
CA ARG A 451 27.22 -28.36 -13.77
C ARG A 451 28.40 -28.13 -12.84
N GLY A 452 28.44 -28.91 -11.76
CA GLY A 452 29.72 -29.22 -11.12
C GLY A 452 30.55 -30.12 -12.05
N PRO A 453 31.89 -30.07 -11.99
CA PRO A 453 32.73 -30.95 -12.78
C PRO A 453 32.51 -32.40 -12.32
N LEU A 454 32.24 -33.29 -13.27
CA LEU A 454 32.34 -34.74 -13.07
C LEU A 454 33.80 -35.07 -12.72
N LEU A 455 34.06 -35.27 -11.43
CA LEU A 455 35.29 -35.86 -10.93
C LEU A 455 35.33 -37.34 -11.31
N GLY A 456 36.38 -37.70 -12.05
CA GLY A 456 37.19 -38.91 -11.85
C GLY A 456 36.48 -40.26 -11.98
N ALA A 457 36.64 -40.89 -13.14
CA ALA A 457 36.66 -42.35 -13.23
C ALA A 457 37.91 -42.89 -12.49
N PRO A 458 37.82 -44.03 -11.77
CA PRO A 458 38.95 -44.65 -11.12
C PRO A 458 39.85 -45.41 -12.12
N ASP A 459 41.15 -45.20 -11.97
CA ASP A 459 42.25 -45.82 -12.72
C ASP A 459 42.32 -47.35 -12.57
N GLU A 460 42.87 -47.96 -13.62
CA GLU A 460 43.22 -49.36 -13.80
C GLU A 460 44.13 -49.95 -12.71
N LEU A 461 43.93 -51.26 -12.51
CA LEU A 461 44.76 -52.15 -11.71
C LEU A 461 45.98 -52.67 -12.52
N ALA A 462 47.13 -52.73 -11.83
CA ALA A 462 48.21 -53.74 -11.96
C ALA A 462 49.12 -53.62 -13.22
N VAL A 463 50.43 -53.94 -13.25
CA VAL A 463 51.25 -55.01 -12.65
C VAL A 463 52.74 -54.60 -12.75
N ALA A 464 53.54 -55.05 -11.77
CA ALA A 464 54.98 -55.37 -11.73
C ALA A 464 55.99 -54.82 -12.76
N GLY A 465 57.14 -54.40 -12.22
CA GLY A 465 58.41 -54.15 -12.90
C GLY A 465 59.39 -53.46 -11.96
#